data_AF-X1GWY4-F1
#
_entry.id   AF-X1GWY4-F1
#
_cell.length_a   1.000
_cell.length_b   1.000
_cell.length_c   1.000
_cell.angle_alpha   90.00
_cell.angle_beta   90.00
_cell.angle_gamma   90.00
#
_symmetry.space_group_name_H-M   'P 1'
#
loop_
_entity.id
_entity.type
_entity.pdbx_description
1 polymer ?
#
loop_
_entity_poly.entity_id
_entity_poly.type
_entity_poly.pdbx_seq_one_letter_code
_entity_poly.pdbx_strand_id
1 'polypeptide(L)'
;AEAALEDEIMDRLEDEIMDRQEQSSLAPQPVEAMAKRENDLPSPVPEELEFDLEESMEEVPEKDVPPTNADIKWSGTPRRILYKPDHPPRYPDGYRGQVKGRIRLKFWVDSQGEVVRVVTMQKLDPRLDAVATGYLRQYRFEPVSKQRRHELQWGIIPFSFRLE
;
A
#
# COMPACT_ATOMS: atom_id res chain seq x y z
N ALA A 1 46.45 -29.26 -9.50
CA ALA A 1 46.73 -27.86 -9.87
C ALA A 1 45.47 -26.99 -9.87
N GLU A 2 44.26 -27.57 -9.91
CA GLU A 2 43.00 -26.80 -9.84
C GLU A 2 42.61 -26.30 -8.44
N ALA A 3 42.90 -27.04 -7.37
CA ALA A 3 42.48 -26.66 -6.01
C ALA A 3 43.16 -25.38 -5.46
N ALA A 4 44.28 -24.95 -6.05
CA ALA A 4 44.96 -23.71 -5.64
C ALA A 4 44.39 -22.47 -6.33
N LEU A 5 43.62 -22.64 -7.42
CA LEU A 5 43.03 -21.54 -8.16
C LEU A 5 41.71 -21.07 -7.55
N GLU A 6 40.98 -21.97 -6.87
CA GLU A 6 39.70 -21.66 -6.23
C GLU A 6 39.88 -20.86 -4.92
N ASP A 7 40.98 -21.08 -4.20
CA ASP A 7 41.29 -20.37 -2.95
C ASP A 7 41.62 -18.88 -3.21
N GLU A 8 42.36 -18.59 -4.29
CA GLU A 8 42.75 -17.23 -4.67
C GLU A 8 41.56 -16.40 -5.21
N ILE A 9 40.53 -17.06 -5.76
CA ILE A 9 39.32 -16.40 -6.27
C ILE A 9 38.36 -16.02 -5.14
N MET A 10 38.28 -16.82 -4.08
CA MET A 10 37.43 -16.52 -2.91
C MET A 10 38.00 -15.37 -2.06
N ASP A 11 39.31 -15.34 -1.84
CA ASP A 11 39.98 -14.30 -1.06
C ASP A 11 39.78 -12.90 -1.67
N ARG A 12 39.87 -12.80 -3.01
CA ARG A 12 39.65 -11.53 -3.73
C ARG A 12 38.20 -11.05 -3.73
N LEU A 13 37.24 -11.98 -3.58
CA LEU A 13 35.82 -11.65 -3.54
C LEU A 13 35.38 -11.17 -2.14
N GLU A 14 36.02 -11.67 -1.09
CA GLU A 14 35.73 -11.26 0.29
C GLU A 14 36.26 -9.85 0.60
N ASP A 15 37.41 -9.46 0.05
CA ASP A 15 37.98 -8.11 0.22
C ASP A 15 37.09 -7.02 -0.42
N GLU A 16 36.45 -7.31 -1.56
CA GLU A 16 35.57 -6.37 -2.27
C GLU A 16 34.18 -6.21 -1.59
N ILE A 17 33.74 -7.22 -0.84
CA ILE A 17 32.44 -7.20 -0.15
C ILE A 17 32.52 -6.43 1.18
N MET A 18 33.67 -6.42 1.86
CA MET A 18 33.86 -5.70 3.14
C MET A 18 33.93 -4.17 2.96
N ASP A 19 34.61 -3.66 1.93
CA ASP A 19 34.76 -2.21 1.68
C ASP A 19 33.41 -1.51 1.43
N ARG A 20 32.46 -2.23 0.83
CA ARG A 20 31.15 -1.70 0.45
C ARG A 20 30.18 -1.54 1.63
N GLN A 21 30.40 -2.26 2.73
CA GLN A 21 29.57 -2.13 3.93
C GLN A 21 30.01 -0.96 4.84
N GLU A 22 31.26 -0.51 4.76
CA GLU A 22 31.78 0.57 5.62
C GLU A 22 31.41 1.99 5.15
N GLN A 23 31.11 2.21 3.86
CA GLN A 23 30.68 3.53 3.37
C GLN A 23 29.26 3.96 3.78
N SER A 24 28.44 3.06 4.35
CA SER A 24 27.04 3.33 4.66
C SER A 24 26.78 3.69 6.14
N SER A 25 27.81 3.93 6.95
CA SER A 25 27.66 3.99 8.42
C SER A 25 28.51 5.05 9.13
N LEU A 26 28.54 6.30 8.63
CA LEU A 26 29.04 7.43 9.42
C LEU A 26 27.95 8.47 9.69
N ALA A 27 27.63 8.57 10.98
CA ALA A 27 26.68 9.43 11.65
C ALA A 27 26.98 10.95 11.48
N PRO A 28 26.01 11.85 11.76
CA PRO A 28 26.12 13.29 11.51
C PRO A 28 27.09 14.01 12.47
N GLN A 29 27.78 15.03 11.94
CA GLN A 29 28.68 15.90 12.69
C GLN A 29 27.95 17.08 13.36
N PRO A 30 28.42 17.59 14.51
CA PRO A 30 27.80 18.69 15.25
C PRO A 30 28.30 20.04 14.73
N VAL A 31 27.43 21.04 14.62
CA VAL A 31 27.82 22.43 14.34
C VAL A 31 27.26 23.37 15.41
N GLU A 32 28.03 23.54 16.48
CA GLU A 32 27.93 24.70 17.37
C GLU A 32 28.90 25.79 16.91
N ALA A 33 28.40 27.00 16.65
CA ALA A 33 28.97 28.27 17.14
C ALA A 33 28.27 29.50 16.53
N MET A 34 27.35 30.07 17.31
CA MET A 34 27.35 31.46 17.77
C MET A 34 27.95 32.57 16.87
N ALA A 35 27.06 33.48 16.41
CA ALA A 35 26.89 34.85 16.96
C ALA A 35 27.04 36.06 16.01
N LYS A 36 26.08 36.99 16.23
CA LYS A 36 26.06 38.46 16.00
C LYS A 36 25.51 38.95 14.64
N ARG A 37 24.64 39.97 14.54
CA ARG A 37 23.92 40.85 15.50
C ARG A 37 23.13 41.89 14.70
N GLU A 38 21.94 42.28 15.20
CA GLU A 38 21.20 43.55 14.95
C GLU A 38 20.74 43.85 13.50
N ASN A 39 19.64 44.52 13.19
CA ASN A 39 18.44 45.02 13.87
C ASN A 39 17.66 45.73 12.76
N ASP A 40 16.48 45.22 12.35
CA ASP A 40 15.38 46.07 11.85
C ASP A 40 14.07 45.26 11.92
N LEU A 41 13.11 45.75 12.71
CA LEU A 41 11.76 45.19 12.91
C LEU A 41 10.84 45.50 11.71
N PRO A 42 9.60 44.96 11.66
CA PRO A 42 9.19 43.58 11.55
C PRO A 42 8.47 43.35 10.20
N SER A 43 8.67 42.20 9.56
CA SER A 43 7.66 41.71 8.60
C SER A 43 6.84 40.64 9.31
N PRO A 44 5.50 40.67 9.19
CA PRO A 44 4.64 39.74 9.91
C PRO A 44 5.06 38.33 9.56
N VAL A 45 5.26 37.51 10.60
CA VAL A 45 5.20 36.06 10.48
C VAL A 45 3.94 35.73 9.70
N PRO A 46 4.01 35.06 8.53
CA PRO A 46 2.96 34.10 8.23
C PRO A 46 3.10 33.04 9.31
N GLU A 47 2.31 33.28 10.35
CA GLU A 47 1.75 32.30 11.26
C GLU A 47 1.52 31.02 10.47
N GLU A 48 2.18 29.96 10.94
CA GLU A 48 1.83 28.59 10.61
C GLU A 48 2.00 28.23 9.13
N LEU A 49 3.19 27.73 8.79
CA LEU A 49 3.24 26.57 7.89
C LEU A 49 2.59 25.41 8.66
N GLU A 50 1.26 25.49 8.80
CA GLU A 50 0.39 24.37 8.96
C GLU A 50 0.84 23.40 7.89
N PHE A 51 1.44 22.32 8.36
CA PHE A 51 1.72 21.18 7.54
C PHE A 51 0.37 20.83 6.92
N ASP A 52 0.22 21.15 5.64
CA ASP A 52 -0.98 20.96 4.85
C ASP A 52 -1.19 19.45 4.70
N LEU A 53 -1.60 18.86 5.83
CA LEU A 53 -2.40 17.68 5.93
C LEU A 53 -3.81 18.13 5.50
N GLU A 54 -3.96 18.58 4.26
CA GLU A 54 -4.96 17.93 3.42
C GLU A 54 -4.51 16.45 3.33
N GLU A 55 -4.59 15.64 4.40
CA GLU A 55 -5.87 15.09 4.86
C GLU A 55 -6.95 15.31 3.80
N SER A 56 -6.65 14.71 2.63
CA SER A 56 -7.61 13.99 1.82
C SER A 56 -8.44 13.12 2.76
N MET A 57 -9.36 13.80 3.45
CA MET A 57 -10.54 13.28 4.08
C MET A 57 -11.28 12.64 2.92
N GLU A 58 -10.88 11.41 2.66
CA GLU A 58 -11.40 10.52 1.64
C GLU A 58 -12.89 10.47 1.94
N GLU A 59 -13.65 11.26 1.18
CA GLU A 59 -15.08 11.44 1.32
C GLU A 59 -15.66 10.04 1.45
N VAL A 60 -16.07 9.67 2.66
CA VAL A 60 -16.52 8.32 2.93
C VAL A 60 -17.82 8.21 2.13
N PRO A 61 -17.85 7.41 1.04
CA PRO A 61 -18.94 7.50 0.07
C PRO A 61 -20.26 7.36 0.81
N GLU A 62 -21.17 8.30 0.56
CA GLU A 62 -22.40 8.50 1.34
C GLU A 62 -23.32 7.26 1.30
N LYS A 63 -23.15 6.41 0.27
CA LYS A 63 -23.90 5.18 0.06
C LYS A 63 -23.00 3.95 0.12
N ASP A 64 -23.53 2.82 0.59
CA ASP A 64 -22.95 1.47 0.52
C ASP A 64 -22.89 0.98 -0.94
N VAL A 65 -22.16 1.72 -1.77
CA VAL A 65 -21.92 1.38 -3.17
C VAL A 65 -20.73 0.42 -3.21
N PRO A 66 -20.86 -0.74 -3.86
CA PRO A 66 -19.71 -1.61 -4.06
C PRO A 66 -18.62 -0.86 -4.85
N PRO A 67 -17.35 -0.98 -4.43
CA PRO A 67 -16.24 -0.25 -5.04
C PRO A 67 -16.13 -0.57 -6.53
N THR A 68 -15.83 0.48 -7.30
CA THR A 68 -15.69 0.48 -8.75
C THR A 68 -14.22 0.43 -9.14
N ASN A 69 -13.97 0.42 -10.46
CA ASN A 69 -12.63 0.47 -11.01
C ASN A 69 -11.79 1.67 -10.56
N ALA A 70 -12.45 2.81 -10.32
CA ALA A 70 -11.79 4.05 -9.93
C ALA A 70 -11.32 4.02 -8.47
N ASP A 71 -12.02 3.26 -7.61
CA ASP A 71 -11.69 3.13 -6.19
C ASP A 71 -10.50 2.20 -5.93
N ILE A 72 -10.09 1.43 -6.96
CA ILE A 72 -9.00 0.47 -6.83
C ILE A 72 -7.67 1.15 -7.15
N LYS A 73 -6.80 1.21 -6.14
CA LYS A 73 -5.41 1.61 -6.31
C LYS A 73 -4.59 0.43 -6.85
N TRP A 74 -4.29 0.47 -8.15
CA TRP A 74 -3.51 -0.56 -8.83
C TRP A 74 -2.01 -0.33 -8.71
N SER A 75 -1.24 -1.42 -8.66
CA SER A 75 0.24 -1.38 -8.73
C SER A 75 0.80 -1.14 -10.14
N GLY A 76 -0.06 -0.96 -11.14
CA GLY A 76 0.28 -0.91 -12.56
C GLY A 76 -0.93 -0.50 -13.40
N THR A 77 -1.00 -0.92 -14.66
CA THR A 77 -2.13 -0.60 -15.55
C THR A 77 -3.46 -1.06 -14.95
N PRO A 78 -4.45 -0.18 -14.72
CA PRO A 78 -5.70 -0.58 -14.11
C PRO A 78 -6.41 -1.63 -14.96
N ARG A 79 -6.93 -2.68 -14.32
CA ARG A 79 -7.71 -3.74 -15.01
C ARG A 79 -9.18 -3.47 -14.85
N ARG A 80 -9.94 -3.59 -15.94
CA ARG A 80 -11.40 -3.45 -15.92
C ARG A 80 -12.04 -4.58 -15.12
N ILE A 81 -13.01 -4.27 -14.25
CA ILE A 81 -13.89 -5.23 -13.61
C ILE A 81 -14.89 -5.72 -14.67
N LEU A 82 -14.88 -7.01 -14.96
CA LEU A 82 -15.85 -7.67 -15.82
C LEU A 82 -17.11 -8.06 -15.04
N TYR A 83 -16.93 -8.47 -13.79
CA TYR A 83 -18.04 -8.85 -12.92
C TYR A 83 -17.74 -8.46 -11.48
N LYS A 84 -18.75 -7.91 -10.82
CA LYS A 84 -18.83 -7.69 -9.37
C LYS A 84 -20.27 -7.95 -8.94
N PRO A 85 -20.52 -8.39 -7.70
CA PRO A 85 -21.88 -8.48 -7.20
C PRO A 85 -22.55 -7.10 -7.17
N ASP A 86 -23.87 -7.05 -7.43
CA ASP A 86 -24.63 -5.79 -7.46
C ASP A 86 -24.86 -5.19 -6.07
N HIS A 87 -24.92 -6.02 -5.04
CA HIS A 87 -25.13 -5.59 -3.65
C HIS A 87 -23.80 -5.43 -2.91
N PRO A 88 -23.67 -4.50 -1.95
CA PRO A 88 -22.50 -4.41 -1.08
C PRO A 88 -22.36 -5.64 -0.17
N PRO A 89 -21.17 -5.88 0.43
CA PRO A 89 -20.98 -6.98 1.37
C PRO A 89 -21.96 -6.86 2.56
N ARG A 90 -22.88 -7.82 2.67
CA ARG A 90 -23.90 -7.85 3.72
C ARG A 90 -23.30 -8.30 5.06
N TYR A 91 -23.77 -7.69 6.15
CA TYR A 91 -23.43 -8.15 7.50
C TYR A 91 -23.75 -9.64 7.70
N PRO A 92 -22.86 -10.40 8.39
CA PRO A 92 -23.11 -11.80 8.65
C PRO A 92 -24.31 -12.00 9.58
N ASP A 93 -25.00 -13.13 9.44
CA ASP A 93 -26.17 -13.44 10.27
C ASP A 93 -25.80 -13.49 11.77
N GLY A 94 -26.63 -12.88 12.62
CA GLY A 94 -26.34 -12.76 14.06
C GLY A 94 -25.21 -11.78 14.40
N TYR A 95 -24.74 -10.94 13.47
CA TYR A 95 -23.82 -9.85 13.79
C TYR A 95 -24.53 -8.79 14.62
N ARG A 96 -24.25 -8.79 15.93
CA ARG A 96 -24.73 -7.76 16.88
C ARG A 96 -23.80 -6.57 17.00
N GLY A 97 -22.67 -6.60 16.27
CA GLY A 97 -21.73 -5.49 16.25
C GLY A 97 -22.36 -4.30 15.55
N GLN A 98 -22.37 -3.14 16.18
CA GLN A 98 -22.75 -1.88 15.54
C GLN A 98 -21.52 -1.22 14.90
N VAL A 99 -20.58 -2.03 14.40
CA VAL A 99 -19.30 -1.55 13.90
C VAL A 99 -19.50 -0.99 12.49
N LYS A 100 -19.27 0.31 12.36
CA LYS A 100 -19.25 1.02 11.08
C LYS A 100 -17.81 1.42 10.78
N GLY A 101 -17.44 1.40 9.51
CA GLY A 101 -16.12 1.86 9.11
C GLY A 101 -15.69 1.36 7.74
N ARG A 102 -14.41 1.53 7.45
CA ARG A 102 -13.81 1.19 6.17
C ARG A 102 -12.73 0.12 6.33
N ILE A 103 -12.81 -0.92 5.51
CA ILE A 103 -11.82 -1.98 5.38
C ILE A 103 -11.06 -1.73 4.08
N ARG A 104 -9.75 -1.87 4.09
CA ARG A 104 -8.93 -1.85 2.87
C ARG A 104 -8.36 -3.23 2.64
N LEU A 105 -8.67 -3.81 1.49
CA LEU A 105 -8.19 -5.12 1.08
C LEU A 105 -7.17 -4.97 -0.04
N LYS A 106 -5.99 -5.57 0.13
CA LYS A 106 -5.02 -5.77 -0.93
C LYS A 106 -5.29 -7.12 -1.57
N PHE A 107 -5.40 -7.17 -2.88
CA PHE A 107 -5.68 -8.39 -3.61
C PHE A 107 -4.73 -8.54 -4.81
N TRP A 108 -4.55 -9.77 -5.25
CA TRP A 108 -3.74 -10.12 -6.41
C TRP A 108 -4.61 -10.80 -7.44
N VAL A 109 -4.46 -10.38 -8.68
CA VAL A 109 -5.18 -10.89 -9.83
C VAL A 109 -4.23 -11.68 -10.70
N ASP A 110 -4.61 -12.89 -11.07
CA ASP A 110 -3.84 -13.75 -11.97
C ASP A 110 -3.94 -13.31 -13.43
N SER A 111 -3.36 -14.09 -14.34
CA SER A 111 -3.42 -13.77 -15.76
C SER A 111 -4.80 -13.93 -16.41
N GLN A 112 -5.69 -14.71 -15.80
CA GLN A 112 -7.07 -14.95 -16.27
C GLN A 112 -8.06 -13.89 -15.76
N GLY A 113 -7.64 -13.04 -14.83
CA GLY A 113 -8.51 -12.04 -14.23
C GLY A 113 -9.19 -12.51 -12.94
N GLU A 114 -8.74 -13.62 -12.36
CA GLU A 114 -9.26 -14.15 -11.11
C GLU A 114 -8.45 -13.66 -9.91
N VAL A 115 -9.14 -13.40 -8.80
CA VAL A 115 -8.49 -13.01 -7.55
C VAL A 115 -7.91 -14.25 -6.87
N VAL A 116 -6.59 -14.37 -6.88
CA VAL A 116 -5.87 -15.54 -6.33
C VAL A 116 -5.44 -15.35 -4.88
N ARG A 117 -5.30 -14.11 -4.43
CA ARG A 117 -4.91 -13.79 -3.05
C ARG A 117 -5.59 -12.52 -2.59
N VAL A 118 -5.98 -12.48 -1.32
CA VAL A 118 -6.53 -11.30 -0.64
C VAL A 118 -5.89 -11.21 0.74
N VAL A 119 -5.46 -10.00 1.12
CA VAL A 119 -4.84 -9.67 2.40
C VAL A 119 -5.45 -8.36 2.90
N THR A 120 -5.87 -8.35 4.14
CA THR A 120 -6.44 -7.17 4.79
C THR A 120 -5.35 -6.21 5.22
N MET A 121 -5.39 -4.98 4.70
CA MET A 121 -4.47 -3.91 5.09
C MET A 121 -4.99 -3.11 6.28
N GLN A 122 -6.29 -2.82 6.29
CA GLN A 122 -6.93 -2.09 7.37
C GLN A 122 -8.06 -2.97 7.93
N LYS A 123 -7.86 -3.46 9.17
CA LYS A 123 -8.84 -4.30 9.87
C LYS A 123 -9.91 -3.42 10.50
N LEU A 124 -11.16 -3.91 10.50
CA LEU A 124 -12.28 -3.29 11.19
C LEU A 124 -12.86 -4.26 12.22
N ASP A 125 -13.42 -5.38 11.76
CA ASP A 125 -13.91 -6.47 12.58
C ASP A 125 -13.56 -7.80 11.88
N PRO A 126 -13.09 -8.85 12.58
CA PRO A 126 -12.72 -10.12 11.97
C PRO A 126 -13.85 -10.78 11.16
N ARG A 127 -15.11 -10.61 11.57
CA ARG A 127 -16.28 -11.16 10.86
C ARG A 127 -16.56 -10.38 9.59
N LEU A 128 -16.49 -9.05 9.65
CA LEU A 128 -16.68 -8.19 8.47
C LEU A 128 -15.55 -8.35 7.46
N ASP A 129 -14.32 -8.55 7.94
CA ASP A 129 -13.16 -8.82 7.11
C ASP A 129 -13.30 -10.12 6.30
N ALA A 130 -13.81 -11.19 6.95
CA ALA A 130 -14.10 -12.44 6.28
C ALA A 130 -15.17 -12.29 5.18
N VAL A 131 -16.23 -11.51 5.47
CA VAL A 131 -17.27 -11.19 4.48
C VAL A 131 -16.69 -10.38 3.32
N ALA A 132 -15.94 -9.31 3.60
CA ALA A 132 -15.32 -8.47 2.58
C ALA A 132 -14.36 -9.27 1.68
N THR A 133 -13.57 -10.17 2.29
CA THR A 133 -12.66 -11.07 1.57
C THR A 133 -13.43 -12.05 0.67
N GLY A 134 -14.50 -12.67 1.19
CA GLY A 134 -15.36 -13.56 0.41
C GLY A 134 -16.09 -12.85 -0.72
N TYR A 135 -16.48 -11.60 -0.50
CA TYR A 135 -17.09 -10.73 -1.50
C TYR A 135 -16.10 -10.38 -2.63
N LEU A 136 -14.89 -9.96 -2.28
CA LEU A 136 -13.85 -9.60 -3.26
C LEU A 136 -13.41 -10.80 -4.11
N ARG A 137 -13.45 -12.03 -3.58
CA ARG A 137 -13.16 -13.26 -4.35
C ARG A 137 -14.14 -13.52 -5.50
N GLN A 138 -15.34 -12.95 -5.43
CA GLN A 138 -16.34 -13.06 -6.49
C GLN A 138 -16.04 -12.10 -7.65
N TYR A 139 -15.15 -11.12 -7.47
CA TYR A 139 -14.80 -10.21 -8.56
C TYR A 139 -14.13 -10.97 -9.69
N ARG A 140 -14.41 -10.54 -10.91
CA ARG A 140 -13.69 -10.95 -12.12
C ARG A 140 -13.18 -9.72 -12.83
N PHE A 141 -11.90 -9.76 -13.18
CA PHE A 141 -11.20 -8.69 -13.87
C PHE A 141 -10.90 -9.11 -15.30
N GLU A 142 -10.56 -8.14 -16.13
CA GLU A 142 -10.13 -8.39 -17.50
C GLU A 142 -8.79 -9.17 -17.50
N PRO A 143 -8.69 -10.27 -18.26
CA PRO A 143 -7.46 -11.04 -18.39
C PRO A 143 -6.37 -10.21 -19.08
N VAL A 144 -5.11 -10.45 -18.72
CA VAL A 144 -3.99 -9.79 -19.38
C VAL A 144 -3.64 -10.47 -20.70
N SER A 145 -3.17 -9.68 -21.65
CA SER A 145 -2.68 -10.18 -22.94
C SER A 145 -1.54 -11.18 -22.75
N LYS A 146 -1.37 -12.09 -23.72
CA LYS A 146 -0.37 -13.18 -23.67
C LYS A 146 1.05 -12.71 -23.33
N GLN A 147 1.40 -11.50 -23.75
CA GLN A 147 2.71 -10.88 -23.50
C GLN A 147 2.96 -10.49 -22.03
N ARG A 148 1.92 -10.28 -21.22
CA ARG A 148 2.02 -9.87 -19.79
C ARG A 148 1.48 -10.92 -18.82
N ARG A 149 1.31 -12.18 -19.25
CA ARG A 149 0.77 -13.25 -18.40
C ARG A 149 1.60 -13.56 -17.15
N HIS A 150 2.88 -13.22 -17.14
CA HIS A 150 3.77 -13.48 -16.02
C HIS A 150 3.70 -12.41 -14.91
N GLU A 151 3.02 -11.29 -15.15
CA GLU A 151 2.87 -10.23 -14.15
C GLU A 151 1.67 -10.49 -13.24
N LEU A 152 1.96 -10.94 -12.02
CA LEU A 152 1.01 -10.94 -10.91
C LEU A 152 0.76 -9.48 -10.50
N GLN A 153 -0.41 -8.96 -10.82
CA GLN A 153 -0.76 -7.59 -10.49
C GLN A 153 -1.56 -7.54 -9.20
N TRP A 154 -1.31 -6.53 -8.37
CA TRP A 154 -2.09 -6.30 -7.16
C TRP A 154 -2.80 -4.95 -7.17
N GLY A 155 -3.91 -4.90 -6.43
CA GLY A 155 -4.71 -3.70 -6.21
C GLY A 155 -5.07 -3.57 -4.73
N ILE A 156 -5.39 -2.35 -4.30
CA ILE A 156 -5.98 -2.07 -3.00
C ILE A 156 -7.37 -1.51 -3.23
N ILE A 157 -8.37 -2.12 -2.61
CA ILE A 157 -9.77 -1.74 -2.75
C ILE A 157 -10.36 -1.39 -1.37
N PRO A 158 -11.01 -0.23 -1.22
CA PRO A 158 -11.75 0.13 -0.03
C PRO A 158 -13.16 -0.48 -0.05
N PHE A 159 -13.58 -1.04 1.08
CA PHE A 159 -14.95 -1.45 1.35
C PHE A 159 -15.48 -0.67 2.55
N SER A 160 -16.64 -0.05 2.39
CA SER A 160 -17.33 0.65 3.47
C SER A 160 -18.45 -0.25 4.02
N PHE A 161 -18.55 -0.29 5.34
CA PHE A 161 -19.62 -0.97 6.07
C PHE A 161 -20.37 0.07 6.89
N ARG A 162 -21.66 0.28 6.58
CA ARG A 162 -22.58 1.09 7.38
C ARG A 162 -23.79 0.25 7.80
N LEU A 163 -24.36 0.53 8.97
CA LEU A 163 -25.63 -0.09 9.38
C LEU A 163 -26.73 0.74 8.72
N GLU A 164 -27.54 0.09 7.88
CA GLU A 164 -28.81 0.63 7.37
C GLU A 164 -29.82 0.86 8.50
#